data_AF-A0A6G3XUI6-F1
#
_entry.id   AF-A0A6G3XUI6-F1
#
_cell.length_a   1.000
_cell.length_b   1.000
_cell.length_c   1.000
_cell.angle_alpha   90.00
_cell.angle_beta   90.00
_cell.angle_gamma   90.00
#
_symmetry.space_group_name_H-M   'P 1'
#
loop_
_entity.id
_entity.type
_entity.pdbx_description
1 polymer ?
#
loop_
_entity_poly.entity_id
_entity_poly.type
_entity_poly.pdbx_seq_one_letter_code
_entity_poly.pdbx_strand_id
1 'polypeptide(L)'
;TASSTPASGAGDYKATPLAASSSWEAGGSSGSFTWSYPLSVPPAAAGPAPSLSVSYDSGSIDGRTSNTNNQGSMLGEGFDLNASYIERKYGSCDDDGQNDKPDQCWKYENASLVLNGKATELVKDDTSGVWRLKNDDASRVTHETGAANGDGGDDIVGGKGDGKGEYWKVTTGDGTVYTFGLNKLPGAGTERTNSVWTVPVFGDDSGEPGYSSGTGFSGRAKTQAWRWNLDLVTDVHGNASTYWYKADTNHYAKNGDKTELAEYTRGGYIQEIKYGLR
;
A
#
# COMPACT_ATOMS: atom_id res chain seq x y z
N THR A 1 -64.76 28.44 -3.31
CA THR A 1 -64.40 28.24 -4.74
C THR A 1 -63.12 29.00 -5.01
N ALA A 2 -62.05 28.53 -5.63
CA ALA A 2 -61.46 27.22 -5.90
C ALA A 2 -59.96 27.52 -6.18
N SER A 3 -59.11 26.52 -6.00
CA SER A 3 -57.64 26.50 -6.01
C SER A 3 -56.96 26.76 -7.37
N SER A 4 -55.65 27.08 -7.36
CA SER A 4 -54.61 26.24 -8.00
C SER A 4 -53.17 26.64 -7.60
N THR A 5 -52.38 25.64 -7.24
CA THR A 5 -50.90 25.59 -7.26
C THR A 5 -50.42 25.34 -8.71
N PRO A 6 -49.15 25.64 -9.02
CA PRO A 6 -48.15 24.56 -9.07
C PRO A 6 -46.87 24.87 -8.28
N ALA A 7 -46.23 23.80 -7.80
CA ALA A 7 -44.89 23.80 -7.24
C ALA A 7 -43.84 23.73 -8.35
N SER A 8 -42.73 24.46 -8.21
CA SER A 8 -41.43 24.03 -8.72
C SER A 8 -40.31 24.62 -7.86
N GLY A 9 -39.43 23.74 -7.37
CA GLY A 9 -38.30 24.09 -6.53
C GLY A 9 -37.18 24.72 -7.34
N ALA A 10 -37.13 26.05 -7.36
CA ALA A 10 -35.98 26.79 -7.86
C ALA A 10 -35.22 27.37 -6.66
N GLY A 11 -34.08 26.75 -6.34
CA GLY A 11 -33.12 27.28 -5.38
C GLY A 11 -32.57 28.64 -5.82
N ASP A 12 -32.26 29.48 -4.83
CA ASP A 12 -31.67 30.80 -4.97
C ASP A 12 -30.23 30.72 -5.54
N TYR A 13 -29.97 31.41 -6.65
CA TYR A 13 -28.67 31.47 -7.37
C TYR A 13 -27.70 32.51 -6.78
N LYS A 14 -27.66 32.66 -5.45
CA LYS A 14 -26.66 33.51 -4.81
C LYS A 14 -25.30 32.81 -4.75
N ALA A 15 -24.24 33.58 -4.97
CA ALA A 15 -22.86 33.12 -5.02
C ALA A 15 -22.45 32.40 -3.72
N THR A 16 -22.16 31.10 -3.82
CA THR A 16 -21.49 30.34 -2.77
C THR A 16 -20.03 30.77 -2.69
N PRO A 17 -19.48 31.12 -1.51
CA PRO A 17 -18.07 31.48 -1.37
C PRO A 17 -17.17 30.25 -1.51
N LEU A 18 -16.14 30.38 -2.37
CA LEU A 18 -14.99 29.48 -2.56
C LEU A 18 -15.31 28.01 -2.91
N ALA A 19 -15.38 27.71 -4.21
CA ALA A 19 -15.18 26.35 -4.69
C ALA A 19 -13.74 25.93 -4.37
N ALA A 20 -13.56 24.88 -3.58
CA ALA A 20 -12.27 24.21 -3.50
C ALA A 20 -11.87 23.78 -4.92
N SER A 21 -10.66 24.17 -5.33
CA SER A 21 -10.18 23.95 -6.69
C SER A 21 -9.98 22.46 -6.93
N SER A 22 -10.98 21.81 -7.51
CA SER A 22 -10.77 20.50 -8.12
C SER A 22 -10.10 20.70 -9.48
N SER A 23 -8.96 20.06 -9.71
CA SER A 23 -8.37 20.01 -11.05
C SER A 23 -9.02 18.88 -11.84
N TRP A 24 -9.55 19.23 -13.01
CA TRP A 24 -10.02 18.28 -14.00
C TRP A 24 -8.95 18.18 -15.08
N GLU A 25 -8.48 16.97 -15.37
CA GLU A 25 -7.62 16.73 -16.52
C GLU A 25 -8.31 15.70 -17.42
N ALA A 26 -8.61 16.14 -18.64
CA ALA A 26 -9.14 15.28 -19.68
C ALA A 26 -7.98 14.54 -20.35
N GLY A 27 -7.98 13.21 -20.21
CA GLY A 27 -7.22 12.20 -20.94
C GLY A 27 -6.03 12.65 -21.78
N GLY A 28 -4.82 12.41 -21.27
CA GLY A 28 -3.67 12.14 -22.12
C GLY A 28 -3.87 10.87 -22.96
N SER A 29 -2.80 10.30 -23.51
CA SER A 29 -2.84 9.16 -24.44
C SER A 29 -3.51 7.87 -23.92
N SER A 30 -3.98 7.83 -22.66
CA SER A 30 -4.69 6.73 -22.01
C SER A 30 -6.22 6.79 -22.12
N GLY A 31 -6.82 7.93 -22.49
CA GLY A 31 -8.28 8.08 -22.58
C GLY A 31 -9.03 8.03 -21.23
N SER A 32 -8.34 7.99 -20.09
CA SER A 32 -8.94 7.98 -18.76
C SER A 32 -9.36 9.38 -18.29
N PHE A 33 -10.43 9.44 -17.49
CA PHE A 33 -10.91 10.66 -16.85
C PHE A 33 -10.42 10.72 -15.41
N THR A 34 -9.71 11.82 -15.07
CA THR A 34 -9.12 12.00 -13.74
C THR A 34 -9.65 13.25 -13.05
N TRP A 35 -9.82 13.15 -11.73
CA TRP A 35 -10.22 14.26 -10.86
C TRP A 35 -9.41 14.21 -9.58
N SER A 36 -9.06 15.37 -9.02
CA SER A 36 -8.40 15.45 -7.73
C SER A 36 -8.97 16.58 -6.88
N TYR A 37 -9.16 16.30 -5.60
CA TYR A 37 -9.62 17.24 -4.59
C TYR A 37 -8.71 17.22 -3.37
N PRO A 38 -7.92 18.27 -3.12
CA PRO A 38 -7.08 18.36 -1.94
C PRO A 38 -7.94 18.50 -0.67
N LEU A 39 -7.62 17.74 0.36
CA LEU A 39 -8.24 17.86 1.68
C LEU A 39 -7.47 18.87 2.51
N SER A 40 -8.18 19.87 3.03
CA SER A 40 -7.60 20.81 3.99
C SER A 40 -7.58 20.17 5.37
N VAL A 41 -6.40 20.12 5.99
CA VAL A 41 -6.21 19.66 7.37
C VAL A 41 -5.79 20.83 8.27
N PRO A 42 -6.12 20.81 9.57
CA PRO A 42 -5.58 21.78 10.51
C PRO A 42 -4.05 21.84 10.45
N PRO A 43 -3.43 23.03 10.59
CA PRO A 43 -1.98 23.14 10.63
C PRO A 43 -1.39 22.33 11.79
N ALA A 44 -0.26 21.67 11.53
CA ALA A 44 0.51 21.03 12.60
C ALA A 44 1.12 22.08 13.53
N ALA A 45 1.15 21.79 14.84
CA ALA A 45 1.84 22.65 15.82
C ALA A 45 3.36 22.71 15.57
N ALA A 46 3.92 21.63 15.02
CA ALA A 46 5.28 21.54 14.46
C ALA A 46 5.37 20.27 13.59
N GLY A 47 6.32 20.24 12.66
CA GLY A 47 6.63 19.05 11.91
C GLY A 47 5.75 18.74 10.70
N PRO A 48 5.87 17.51 10.16
CA PRO A 48 5.20 17.13 8.93
C PRO A 48 3.69 17.11 9.14
N ALA A 49 2.95 17.80 8.28
CA ALA A 49 1.49 17.70 8.17
C ALA A 49 1.12 16.80 6.98
N PRO A 50 0.06 15.98 7.07
CA PRO A 50 -0.33 15.11 5.96
C PRO A 50 -0.87 15.94 4.79
N SER A 51 -0.36 15.68 3.59
CA SER A 51 -0.92 16.22 2.35
C SER A 51 -1.88 15.21 1.75
N LEU A 52 -3.16 15.34 2.05
CA LEU A 52 -4.20 14.43 1.57
C LEU A 52 -4.96 15.01 0.37
N SER A 53 -5.31 14.14 -0.57
CA SER A 53 -6.23 14.43 -1.67
C SER A 53 -7.07 13.20 -1.98
N VAL A 54 -8.34 13.43 -2.31
CA VAL A 54 -9.17 12.42 -2.94
C VAL A 54 -8.94 12.49 -4.45
N SER A 55 -8.54 11.39 -5.06
CA SER A 55 -8.41 11.26 -6.51
C SER A 55 -9.48 10.34 -7.08
N TYR A 56 -9.91 10.57 -8.32
CA TYR A 56 -10.72 9.64 -9.10
C TYR A 56 -10.03 9.33 -10.42
N ASP A 57 -10.06 8.07 -10.85
CA ASP A 57 -9.61 7.61 -12.17
C ASP A 57 -10.61 6.62 -12.76
N SER A 58 -11.28 6.99 -13.87
CA SER A 58 -12.23 6.11 -14.55
C SER A 58 -11.58 4.88 -15.19
N GLY A 59 -10.29 4.94 -15.56
CA GLY A 59 -9.54 3.83 -16.13
C GLY A 59 -9.27 2.71 -15.12
N SER A 60 -9.25 3.03 -13.82
CA SER A 60 -9.18 2.04 -12.75
C SER A 60 -10.44 1.14 -12.65
N ILE A 61 -11.52 1.57 -13.31
CA ILE A 61 -12.80 0.86 -13.40
C ILE A 61 -12.87 0.08 -14.71
N ASP A 62 -12.44 0.68 -15.82
CA ASP A 62 -12.58 0.10 -17.17
C ASP A 62 -11.70 -1.16 -17.42
N GLY A 63 -10.65 -1.35 -16.61
CA GLY A 63 -9.81 -2.56 -16.64
C GLY A 63 -10.34 -3.76 -15.84
N ARG A 64 -11.50 -3.62 -15.17
CA ARG A 64 -12.07 -4.61 -14.26
C ARG A 64 -12.85 -5.68 -15.02
N THR A 65 -12.27 -6.86 -15.20
CA THR A 65 -12.99 -8.02 -15.77
C THR A 65 -13.60 -8.89 -14.66
N SER A 66 -14.60 -9.73 -14.99
CA SER A 66 -15.23 -10.68 -14.05
C SER A 66 -14.25 -11.64 -13.35
N ASN A 67 -13.01 -11.74 -13.84
CA ASN A 67 -11.97 -12.64 -13.35
C ASN A 67 -10.96 -11.93 -12.43
N THR A 68 -11.17 -10.66 -12.09
CA THR A 68 -10.30 -9.88 -11.21
C THR A 68 -11.08 -9.51 -9.94
N ASN A 69 -10.47 -9.67 -8.76
CA ASN A 69 -11.10 -9.37 -7.46
C ASN A 69 -11.16 -7.85 -7.26
N ASN A 70 -12.11 -7.23 -7.95
CA ASN A 70 -12.20 -5.78 -8.04
C ASN A 70 -13.11 -5.25 -6.93
N GLN A 71 -12.52 -4.54 -5.97
CA GLN A 71 -13.28 -3.82 -4.97
C GLN A 71 -13.08 -2.32 -5.13
N GLY A 72 -14.15 -1.56 -4.91
CA GLY A 72 -14.04 -0.10 -4.75
C GLY A 72 -13.20 0.23 -3.52
N SER A 73 -12.60 1.41 -3.51
CA SER A 73 -11.97 1.89 -2.27
C SER A 73 -13.05 2.19 -1.24
N MET A 74 -12.62 2.52 -0.01
CA MET A 74 -13.52 3.03 1.03
C MET A 74 -14.32 4.27 0.57
N LEU A 75 -13.77 5.06 -0.36
CA LEU A 75 -14.41 6.29 -0.88
C LEU A 75 -15.35 6.03 -2.06
N GLY A 76 -15.42 4.78 -2.54
CA GLY A 76 -16.22 4.38 -3.67
C GLY A 76 -15.38 3.91 -4.86
N GLU A 77 -16.06 3.46 -5.89
CA GLU A 77 -15.42 2.96 -7.10
C GLU A 77 -14.75 4.09 -7.89
N GLY A 78 -13.52 3.85 -8.32
CA GLY A 78 -12.68 4.82 -9.02
C GLY A 78 -12.06 5.90 -8.12
N PHE A 79 -12.56 6.09 -6.90
CA PHE A 79 -11.99 7.04 -5.94
C PHE A 79 -10.88 6.41 -5.11
N ASP A 80 -9.88 7.18 -4.70
CA ASP A 80 -8.84 6.76 -3.76
C ASP A 80 -8.36 7.96 -2.93
N LEU A 81 -7.74 7.68 -1.78
CA LEU A 81 -7.03 8.69 -0.99
C LEU A 81 -5.54 8.50 -1.30
N ASN A 82 -4.79 9.57 -1.61
CA ASN A 82 -3.38 9.52 -1.99
C ASN A 82 -2.40 9.00 -0.90
N ALA A 83 -2.66 7.82 -0.35
CA ALA A 83 -1.84 7.13 0.61
C ALA A 83 -0.51 6.73 -0.04
N SER A 84 0.57 6.88 0.71
CA SER A 84 1.89 6.43 0.29
C SER A 84 2.12 4.99 0.74
N TYR A 85 2.74 4.19 -0.11
CA TYR A 85 3.02 2.78 0.16
C TYR A 85 4.19 2.28 -0.69
N ILE A 86 4.78 1.17 -0.27
CA ILE A 86 5.65 0.33 -1.09
C ILE A 86 4.93 -1.00 -1.32
N GLU A 87 5.03 -1.55 -2.52
CA GLU A 87 4.46 -2.85 -2.89
C GLU A 87 5.50 -3.76 -3.49
N ARG A 88 5.32 -5.06 -3.26
CA ARG A 88 6.01 -6.14 -3.96
C ARG A 88 4.99 -6.94 -4.76
N LYS A 89 5.37 -7.36 -5.96
CA LYS A 89 4.59 -8.28 -6.79
C LYS A 89 5.13 -9.70 -6.66
N TYR A 90 4.22 -10.65 -6.62
CA TYR A 90 4.49 -12.08 -6.63
C TYR A 90 4.04 -12.70 -7.95
N GLY A 91 4.60 -13.87 -8.27
CA GLY A 91 4.22 -14.68 -9.44
C GLY A 91 3.02 -15.58 -9.13
N SER A 92 2.38 -16.10 -10.18
CA SER A 92 1.44 -17.20 -10.05
C SER A 92 2.21 -18.50 -9.92
N CYS A 93 1.92 -19.33 -8.91
CA CYS A 93 2.55 -20.66 -8.79
C CYS A 93 2.17 -21.58 -9.96
N ASP A 94 0.98 -21.42 -10.53
CA ASP A 94 0.55 -22.18 -11.72
C ASP A 94 1.45 -21.90 -12.93
N ASP A 95 1.86 -20.63 -13.10
CA ASP A 95 2.78 -20.21 -14.16
C ASP A 95 4.24 -20.58 -13.85
N ASP A 96 4.54 -20.95 -12.59
CA ASP A 96 5.87 -21.41 -12.13
C ASP A 96 5.99 -22.94 -12.04
N GLY A 97 5.09 -23.66 -12.71
CA GLY A 97 5.18 -25.13 -12.81
C GLY A 97 4.49 -25.89 -11.67
N GLN A 98 3.75 -25.20 -10.79
CA GLN A 98 2.86 -25.81 -9.81
C GLN A 98 1.42 -25.85 -10.33
N ASN A 99 1.15 -26.80 -11.22
CA ASN A 99 -0.15 -26.92 -11.89
C ASN A 99 -1.34 -26.91 -10.91
N ASP A 100 -2.39 -26.20 -11.30
CA ASP A 100 -3.67 -26.04 -10.58
C ASP A 100 -3.51 -25.43 -9.17
N LYS A 101 -2.44 -24.67 -8.92
CA LYS A 101 -2.23 -23.95 -7.66
C LYS A 101 -2.65 -22.48 -7.78
N PRO A 102 -3.71 -22.05 -7.06
CA PRO A 102 -4.17 -20.66 -7.09
C PRO A 102 -3.30 -19.74 -6.20
N ASP A 103 -2.09 -20.17 -5.88
CA ASP A 103 -1.21 -19.57 -4.88
C ASP A 103 -0.25 -18.55 -5.51
N GLN A 104 0.26 -17.65 -4.68
CA GLN A 104 1.35 -16.75 -5.07
C GLN A 104 2.70 -17.44 -4.83
N CYS A 105 3.60 -17.36 -5.80
CA CYS A 105 4.97 -17.86 -5.69
C CYS A 105 5.95 -16.69 -5.64
N TRP A 106 7.02 -16.89 -4.88
CA TRP A 106 8.18 -16.02 -4.94
C TRP A 106 8.75 -16.06 -6.37
N LYS A 107 9.52 -15.03 -6.74
CA LYS A 107 10.16 -15.02 -8.06
C LYS A 107 11.51 -14.32 -8.00
N TYR A 108 11.49 -13.06 -7.56
CA TYR A 108 12.67 -12.25 -7.38
C TYR A 108 12.36 -11.03 -6.51
N GLU A 109 13.42 -10.40 -6.01
CA GLU A 109 13.36 -9.14 -5.28
C GLU A 109 12.86 -8.02 -6.18
N ASN A 110 11.69 -7.47 -5.86
CA ASN A 110 11.11 -6.33 -6.55
C ASN A 110 10.33 -5.46 -5.58
N ALA A 111 10.28 -4.16 -5.88
CA ALA A 111 9.40 -3.25 -5.17
C ALA A 111 9.05 -2.01 -6.02
N SER A 112 7.88 -1.44 -5.79
CA SER A 112 7.47 -0.14 -6.32
C SER A 112 7.00 0.77 -5.20
N LEU A 113 7.34 2.04 -5.29
CA LEU A 113 6.99 3.09 -4.33
C LEU A 113 5.92 4.00 -4.93
N VAL A 114 4.88 4.28 -4.15
CA VAL A 114 4.04 5.47 -4.30
C VAL A 114 4.29 6.39 -3.12
N LEU A 115 4.84 7.57 -3.39
CA LEU A 115 5.09 8.59 -2.37
C LEU A 115 4.45 9.91 -2.77
N ASN A 116 3.54 10.41 -1.95
CA ASN A 116 2.81 11.66 -2.18
C ASN A 116 2.18 11.74 -3.59
N GLY A 117 1.60 10.62 -4.05
CA GLY A 117 0.96 10.51 -5.37
C GLY A 117 1.92 10.30 -6.55
N LYS A 118 3.24 10.22 -6.33
CA LYS A 118 4.22 9.91 -7.38
C LYS A 118 4.64 8.45 -7.29
N ALA A 119 4.47 7.72 -8.39
CA ALA A 119 4.89 6.34 -8.52
C ALA A 119 6.31 6.22 -9.11
N THR A 120 7.12 5.32 -8.56
CA THR A 120 8.45 4.99 -9.08
C THR A 120 8.80 3.54 -8.75
N GLU A 121 9.60 2.91 -9.60
CA GLU A 121 10.13 1.57 -9.36
C GLU A 121 11.34 1.68 -8.41
N LEU A 122 11.48 0.73 -7.49
CA LEU A 122 12.68 0.57 -6.68
C LEU A 122 13.57 -0.49 -7.33
N VAL A 123 14.84 -0.13 -7.52
CA VAL A 123 15.84 -0.99 -8.15
C VAL A 123 16.90 -1.34 -7.11
N LYS A 124 17.15 -2.63 -6.95
CA LYS A 124 18.24 -3.14 -6.12
C LYS A 124 19.49 -3.30 -6.99
N ASP A 125 20.60 -2.75 -6.53
CA ASP A 125 21.90 -3.00 -7.15
C ASP A 125 22.42 -4.37 -6.72
N ASP A 126 22.58 -5.31 -7.66
CA ASP A 126 22.95 -6.70 -7.36
C ASP A 126 24.35 -6.85 -6.74
N THR A 127 25.23 -5.86 -6.91
CA THR A 127 26.61 -5.92 -6.39
C THR A 127 26.69 -5.42 -4.95
N SER A 128 26.06 -4.30 -4.67
CA SER A 128 26.09 -3.61 -3.38
C SER A 128 24.90 -3.96 -2.47
N GLY A 129 23.83 -4.52 -3.04
CA GLY A 129 22.56 -4.78 -2.38
C GLY A 129 21.74 -3.53 -2.06
N VAL A 130 22.17 -2.35 -2.53
CA VAL A 130 21.55 -1.07 -2.21
C VAL A 130 20.32 -0.83 -3.09
N TRP A 131 19.21 -0.43 -2.45
CA TRP A 131 18.00 -0.02 -3.15
C TRP A 131 18.04 1.46 -3.53
N ARG A 132 17.51 1.79 -4.71
CA ARG A 132 17.41 3.15 -5.25
C ARG A 132 16.09 3.35 -5.99
N LEU A 133 15.65 4.60 -6.10
CA LEU A 133 14.57 4.95 -7.02
C LEU A 133 15.10 4.85 -8.45
N LYS A 134 14.31 4.30 -9.37
CA LYS A 134 14.69 4.21 -10.79
C LYS A 134 14.98 5.57 -11.43
N ASN A 135 14.25 6.60 -11.01
CA ASN A 135 14.45 7.97 -11.49
C ASN A 135 15.53 8.75 -10.72
N ASP A 136 16.13 8.15 -9.68
CA ASP A 136 17.19 8.68 -8.82
C ASP A 136 17.06 10.19 -8.54
N ASP A 137 16.09 10.57 -7.71
CA ASP A 137 15.90 11.96 -7.26
C ASP A 137 16.79 12.35 -6.07
N ALA A 138 17.89 11.60 -5.86
CA ALA A 138 18.77 11.66 -4.70
C ALA A 138 18.15 11.23 -3.35
N SER A 139 16.91 10.71 -3.33
CA SER A 139 16.37 10.06 -2.13
C SER A 139 17.12 8.76 -1.82
N ARG A 140 17.37 8.52 -0.54
CA ARG A 140 17.98 7.28 -0.06
C ARG A 140 16.90 6.28 0.34
N VAL A 141 16.95 5.08 -0.23
CA VAL A 141 16.08 3.96 0.15
C VAL A 141 16.85 2.98 1.02
N THR A 142 16.26 2.59 2.14
CA THR A 142 16.78 1.52 3.00
C THR A 142 15.69 0.46 3.17
N HIS A 143 16.08 -0.79 2.95
CA HIS A 143 15.28 -1.97 3.24
C HIS A 143 15.83 -2.62 4.51
N GLU A 144 14.98 -2.80 5.52
CA GLU A 144 15.35 -3.32 6.83
C GLU A 144 14.40 -4.47 7.23
N THR A 145 14.82 -5.29 8.19
CA THR A 145 14.05 -6.44 8.70
C THR A 145 13.98 -6.37 10.23
N GLY A 146 13.12 -7.19 10.84
CA GLY A 146 12.94 -7.30 12.29
C GLY A 146 11.76 -6.51 12.86
N ALA A 147 10.90 -5.93 12.02
CA ALA A 147 9.68 -5.29 12.47
C ALA A 147 8.65 -6.30 13.01
N ALA A 148 7.87 -5.89 14.01
CA ALA A 148 6.76 -6.69 14.54
C ALA A 148 5.48 -6.42 13.72
N ASN A 149 5.48 -6.82 12.45
CA ASN A 149 4.45 -6.45 11.46
C ASN A 149 3.69 -7.62 10.82
N GLY A 150 3.96 -8.86 11.24
CA GLY A 150 3.29 -10.05 10.74
C GLY A 150 3.85 -10.61 9.44
N ASP A 151 4.87 -9.96 8.87
CA ASP A 151 5.67 -10.52 7.80
C ASP A 151 6.61 -11.61 8.35
N GLY A 152 6.36 -12.83 7.91
CA GLY A 152 6.92 -14.05 8.47
C GLY A 152 8.29 -14.39 7.92
N GLY A 153 8.53 -14.10 6.64
CA GLY A 153 9.79 -14.28 5.92
C GLY A 153 10.52 -15.62 6.15
N ASP A 154 11.76 -15.67 5.67
CA ASP A 154 12.79 -16.62 6.02
C ASP A 154 13.99 -15.93 6.65
N ASP A 155 14.69 -16.61 7.56
CA ASP A 155 15.88 -16.03 8.16
C ASP A 155 16.98 -15.86 7.10
N ILE A 156 17.68 -14.73 7.13
CA ILE A 156 18.79 -14.48 6.20
C ILE A 156 20.00 -15.31 6.64
N VAL A 157 20.25 -16.42 5.94
CA VAL A 157 21.37 -17.33 6.22
C VAL A 157 22.26 -17.45 4.98
N GLY A 158 23.53 -17.06 5.12
CA GLY A 158 24.49 -17.11 4.01
C GLY A 158 24.12 -16.22 2.82
N GLY A 159 23.37 -15.13 3.06
CA GLY A 159 22.89 -14.22 2.03
C GLY A 159 21.64 -14.71 1.27
N LYS A 160 21.00 -15.79 1.72
CA LYS A 160 19.72 -16.30 1.20
C LYS A 160 18.61 -16.07 2.20
N GLY A 161 17.38 -15.91 1.72
CA GLY A 161 16.24 -15.46 2.51
C GLY A 161 16.04 -13.95 2.41
N ASP A 162 14.85 -13.52 2.78
CA ASP A 162 14.33 -12.14 2.74
C ASP A 162 14.36 -11.47 4.13
N GLY A 163 14.36 -12.27 5.19
CA GLY A 163 14.31 -11.82 6.58
C GLY A 163 12.87 -11.67 7.07
N LYS A 164 12.68 -11.79 8.38
CA LYS A 164 11.36 -11.59 8.98
C LYS A 164 11.09 -10.12 9.23
N GLY A 165 9.86 -9.67 9.04
CA GLY A 165 9.46 -8.33 9.42
C GLY A 165 10.11 -7.26 8.55
N GLU A 166 10.08 -7.43 7.23
CA GLU A 166 10.57 -6.45 6.28
C GLU A 166 9.86 -5.10 6.46
N TYR A 167 10.59 -3.99 6.34
CA TYR A 167 10.07 -2.63 6.32
C TYR A 167 11.03 -1.70 5.60
N TRP A 168 10.55 -0.52 5.24
CA TRP A 168 11.28 0.37 4.34
C TRP A 168 11.39 1.78 4.90
N LYS A 169 12.48 2.46 4.54
CA LYS A 169 12.68 3.89 4.78
C LYS A 169 13.07 4.58 3.49
N VAL A 170 12.43 5.70 3.21
CA VAL A 170 12.80 6.64 2.15
C VAL A 170 13.18 7.96 2.80
N THR A 171 14.44 8.37 2.66
CA THR A 171 14.92 9.67 3.14
C THR A 171 15.04 10.62 1.96
N THR A 172 14.24 11.68 1.94
CA THR A 172 14.27 12.70 0.89
C THR A 172 15.42 13.68 1.09
N GLY A 173 15.76 14.46 0.06
CA GLY A 173 16.91 15.39 0.08
C GLY A 173 16.82 16.51 1.14
N ASP A 174 15.63 16.78 1.68
CA ASP A 174 15.41 17.70 2.80
C ASP A 174 15.63 17.05 4.18
N GLY A 175 15.94 15.76 4.22
CA GLY A 175 16.16 14.98 5.45
C GLY A 175 14.90 14.38 6.06
N THR A 176 13.72 14.58 5.46
CA THR A 176 12.49 13.92 5.92
C THR A 176 12.58 12.41 5.69
N VAL A 177 12.25 11.62 6.70
CA VAL A 177 12.24 10.15 6.63
C VAL A 177 10.81 9.65 6.60
N TYR A 178 10.46 8.93 5.54
CA TYR A 178 9.21 8.21 5.37
C TYR A 178 9.46 6.73 5.66
N THR A 179 8.81 6.19 6.69
CA THR A 179 8.91 4.78 7.09
C THR A 179 7.63 4.05 6.70
N PHE A 180 7.78 2.87 6.12
CA PHE A 180 6.69 2.05 5.61
C PHE A 180 6.74 0.68 6.28
N GLY A 181 5.63 0.29 6.90
CA GLY A 181 5.45 -1.07 7.41
C GLY A 181 6.25 -1.46 8.67
N LEU A 182 6.75 -0.49 9.43
CA LEU A 182 7.33 -0.71 10.76
C LEU A 182 6.31 -1.31 11.75
N ASN A 183 5.03 -0.93 11.60
CA ASN A 183 3.87 -1.41 12.37
C ASN A 183 3.87 -1.07 13.87
N LYS A 184 4.91 -1.45 14.59
CA LYS A 184 5.15 -1.09 15.99
C LYS A 184 6.05 0.14 16.05
N LEU A 185 5.46 1.30 16.27
CA LEU A 185 6.19 2.57 16.35
C LEU A 185 7.16 2.61 17.56
N PRO A 186 8.22 3.43 17.49
CA PRO A 186 9.13 3.63 18.61
C PRO A 186 8.38 4.04 19.88
N GLY A 187 8.68 3.38 21.01
CA GLY A 187 8.02 3.64 22.30
C GLY A 187 6.62 3.03 22.46
N ALA A 188 6.04 2.42 21.42
CA ALA A 188 4.75 1.75 21.52
C ALA A 188 4.83 0.46 22.36
N GLY A 189 3.80 0.20 23.17
CA GLY A 189 3.62 -1.05 23.88
C GLY A 189 2.95 -2.08 22.96
N THR A 190 1.64 -2.19 23.08
CA THR A 190 0.80 -3.12 22.31
C THR A 190 0.17 -2.47 21.08
N GLU A 191 0.26 -1.16 20.93
CA GLU A 191 -0.33 -0.40 19.82
C GLU A 191 0.36 -0.75 18.49
N ARG A 192 -0.43 -0.92 17.42
CA ARG A 192 0.04 -1.23 16.07
C ARG A 192 -0.67 -0.35 15.05
N THR A 193 0.09 0.17 14.08
CA THR A 193 -0.47 0.95 12.97
C THR A 193 -1.20 0.09 11.95
N ASN A 194 -1.01 -1.23 11.96
CA ASN A 194 -1.52 -2.19 10.99
C ASN A 194 -1.14 -1.84 9.54
N SER A 195 0.07 -1.32 9.36
CA SER A 195 0.54 -0.75 8.10
C SER A 195 1.02 -1.78 7.07
N VAL A 196 1.06 -3.08 7.41
CA VAL A 196 1.55 -4.13 6.50
C VAL A 196 0.42 -5.06 6.11
N TRP A 197 0.31 -5.31 4.81
CA TRP A 197 -0.63 -6.27 4.24
C TRP A 197 0.13 -7.52 3.81
N THR A 198 -0.36 -8.67 4.26
CA THR A 198 0.34 -9.95 4.08
C THR A 198 -0.53 -10.97 3.34
N VAL A 199 0.14 -11.89 2.67
CA VAL A 199 -0.47 -13.03 1.95
C VAL A 199 0.46 -14.24 2.05
N PRO A 200 -0.06 -15.48 2.05
CA PRO A 200 0.77 -16.65 1.88
C PRO A 200 1.46 -16.63 0.51
N VAL A 201 2.79 -16.82 0.50
CA VAL A 201 3.61 -16.94 -0.71
C VAL A 201 4.50 -18.17 -0.57
N PHE A 202 4.55 -18.98 -1.62
CA PHE A 202 5.36 -20.19 -1.66
C PHE A 202 6.73 -19.89 -2.28
N GLY A 203 7.78 -20.45 -1.70
CA GLY A 203 9.05 -20.64 -2.40
C GLY A 203 9.06 -22.05 -2.97
N ASP A 204 8.87 -22.19 -4.27
CA ASP A 204 8.80 -23.50 -4.90
C ASP A 204 10.13 -23.93 -5.52
N ASP A 205 11.03 -22.96 -5.75
CA ASP A 205 12.38 -23.16 -6.24
C ASP A 205 13.49 -23.00 -5.20
N SER A 206 14.62 -23.68 -5.46
CA SER A 206 15.76 -23.68 -4.55
C SER A 206 16.38 -22.29 -4.42
N GLY A 207 16.33 -21.74 -3.21
CA GLY A 207 16.90 -20.43 -2.88
C GLY A 207 15.85 -19.37 -2.60
N GLU A 208 14.58 -19.66 -2.86
CA GLU A 208 13.47 -18.80 -2.56
C GLU A 208 13.05 -18.88 -1.08
N PRO A 209 12.57 -17.77 -0.50
CA PRO A 209 11.92 -17.79 0.81
C PRO A 209 10.79 -18.80 0.85
N GLY A 210 10.83 -19.71 1.83
CA GLY A 210 9.85 -20.77 2.03
C GLY A 210 10.28 -22.13 1.51
N TYR A 211 11.19 -22.23 0.53
CA TYR A 211 11.55 -23.50 -0.12
C TYR A 211 11.99 -24.59 0.86
N SER A 212 12.79 -24.21 1.85
CA SER A 212 13.35 -25.14 2.83
C SER A 212 12.44 -25.38 4.04
N SER A 213 11.26 -24.74 4.11
CA SER A 213 10.31 -24.90 5.22
C SER A 213 9.54 -26.21 5.18
N GLY A 214 9.55 -26.91 4.05
CA GLY A 214 8.87 -28.19 3.87
C GLY A 214 9.52 -29.09 2.85
N THR A 215 9.25 -30.40 2.95
CA THR A 215 9.74 -31.42 2.01
C THR A 215 8.94 -31.48 0.72
N GLY A 216 7.84 -30.73 0.61
CA GLY A 216 7.02 -30.59 -0.59
C GLY A 216 6.27 -29.27 -0.59
N PHE A 217 5.69 -28.92 -1.74
CA PHE A 217 5.06 -27.61 -2.00
C PHE A 217 4.14 -27.15 -0.87
N SER A 218 3.27 -28.02 -0.36
CA SER A 218 2.29 -27.71 0.70
C SER A 218 2.90 -27.14 1.99
N GLY A 219 4.18 -27.44 2.28
CA GLY A 219 4.89 -26.96 3.48
C GLY A 219 5.81 -25.76 3.22
N ARG A 220 5.80 -25.18 2.02
CA ARG A 220 6.76 -24.15 1.60
C ARG A 220 6.22 -22.72 1.58
N ALA A 221 5.01 -22.52 2.10
CA ALA A 221 4.42 -21.19 2.24
C ALA A 221 5.02 -20.42 3.42
N LYS A 222 5.25 -19.12 3.19
CA LYS A 222 5.48 -18.11 4.23
C LYS A 222 4.39 -17.05 4.15
N THR A 223 4.03 -16.50 5.31
CA THR A 223 3.28 -15.25 5.32
C THR A 223 4.25 -14.14 4.90
N GLN A 224 4.00 -13.52 3.77
CA GLN A 224 4.87 -12.48 3.20
C GLN A 224 4.12 -11.16 3.08
N ALA A 225 4.82 -10.05 3.31
CA ALA A 225 4.28 -8.73 2.99
C ALA A 225 4.17 -8.51 1.47
N TRP A 226 3.05 -7.96 1.01
CA TRP A 226 2.87 -7.52 -0.39
C TRP A 226 2.68 -6.01 -0.50
N ARG A 227 2.23 -5.34 0.58
CA ARG A 227 2.21 -3.88 0.70
C ARG A 227 2.67 -3.43 2.08
N TRP A 228 3.60 -2.48 2.11
CA TRP A 228 3.99 -1.70 3.28
C TRP A 228 3.44 -0.29 3.11
N ASN A 229 2.38 0.04 3.84
CA ASN A 229 1.82 1.39 3.86
C ASN A 229 2.70 2.31 4.72
N LEU A 230 2.70 3.61 4.41
CA LEU A 230 3.39 4.63 5.21
C LEU A 230 2.85 4.59 6.64
N ASP A 231 3.71 4.54 7.66
CA ASP A 231 3.27 4.54 9.06
C ASP A 231 3.91 5.62 9.92
N LEU A 232 5.08 6.13 9.54
CA LEU A 232 5.78 7.17 10.26
C LEU A 232 6.52 8.11 9.31
N VAL A 233 6.30 9.41 9.50
CA VAL A 233 7.09 10.48 8.88
C VAL A 233 7.79 11.24 10.00
N THR A 234 9.10 11.39 9.92
CA THR A 234 9.90 12.18 10.86
C THR A 234 10.71 13.23 10.14
N ASP A 235 10.72 14.46 10.65
CA ASP A 235 11.60 15.52 10.14
C ASP A 235 12.96 15.53 10.87
N VAL A 236 13.86 16.42 10.41
CA VAL A 236 15.21 16.60 10.99
C VAL A 236 15.21 17.16 12.41
N HIS A 237 14.08 17.67 12.91
CA HIS A 237 13.92 18.22 14.26
C HIS A 237 13.28 17.21 15.22
N GLY A 238 13.00 15.99 14.76
CA GLY A 238 12.35 14.95 15.55
C GLY A 238 10.83 15.08 15.63
N ASN A 239 10.20 16.01 14.91
CA ASN A 239 8.74 16.06 14.85
C ASN A 239 8.22 14.92 13.97
N ALA A 240 7.01 14.44 14.27
CA ALA A 240 6.47 13.26 13.60
C ALA A 240 4.99 13.33 13.20
N SER A 241 4.66 12.53 12.18
CA SER A 241 3.31 12.14 11.78
C SER A 241 3.21 10.62 11.69
N THR A 242 2.11 10.05 12.15
CA THR A 242 1.87 8.60 12.14
C THR A 242 0.54 8.27 11.48
N TYR A 243 0.52 7.15 10.76
CA TYR A 243 -0.60 6.72 9.93
C TYR A 243 -1.04 5.33 10.36
N TRP A 244 -2.34 5.18 10.62
CA TRP A 244 -2.94 4.00 11.22
C TRP A 244 -4.03 3.48 10.30
N TYR A 245 -4.10 2.16 10.18
CA TYR A 245 -4.88 1.48 9.16
C TYR A 245 -5.87 0.50 9.77
N LYS A 246 -6.93 0.27 9.02
CA LYS A 246 -7.77 -0.90 9.16
C LYS A 246 -7.57 -1.80 7.95
N ALA A 247 -7.10 -3.02 8.21
CA ALA A 247 -6.92 -4.05 7.20
C ALA A 247 -8.26 -4.74 6.90
N ASP A 248 -8.50 -5.01 5.62
CA ASP A 248 -9.57 -5.87 5.17
C ASP A 248 -8.97 -7.24 4.83
N THR A 249 -9.43 -8.29 5.53
CA THR A 249 -8.98 -9.66 5.30
C THR A 249 -9.95 -10.43 4.42
N ASN A 250 -9.46 -11.54 3.88
CA ASN A 250 -10.27 -12.52 3.18
C ASN A 250 -9.60 -13.90 3.30
N HIS A 251 -10.28 -14.94 2.82
CA HIS A 251 -9.80 -16.31 2.89
C HIS A 251 -9.79 -16.95 1.50
N TYR A 252 -8.83 -17.83 1.25
CA TYR A 252 -8.78 -18.62 0.02
C TYR A 252 -8.27 -20.05 0.29
N ALA A 253 -8.51 -20.95 -0.66
CA ALA A 253 -8.08 -22.34 -0.59
C ALA A 253 -6.59 -22.47 -0.94
N LYS A 254 -5.71 -22.10 0.01
CA LYS A 254 -4.25 -22.21 -0.13
C LYS A 254 -3.83 -23.65 -0.46
N ASN A 255 -2.93 -23.82 -1.42
CA ASN A 255 -2.54 -25.14 -1.97
C ASN A 255 -3.74 -25.97 -2.51
N GLY A 256 -4.88 -25.32 -2.77
CA GLY A 256 -6.12 -25.98 -3.18
C GLY A 256 -6.88 -26.66 -2.03
N ASP A 257 -6.48 -26.45 -0.77
CA ASP A 257 -7.16 -27.02 0.38
C ASP A 257 -8.47 -26.27 0.67
N LYS A 258 -9.60 -26.96 0.46
CA LYS A 258 -10.95 -26.41 0.69
C LYS A 258 -11.45 -26.63 2.12
N THR A 259 -10.68 -27.32 2.95
CA THR A 259 -11.03 -27.63 4.35
C THR A 259 -10.36 -26.66 5.32
N GLU A 260 -9.14 -26.21 5.01
CA GLU A 260 -8.41 -25.20 5.77
C GLU A 260 -8.13 -23.97 4.89
N LEU A 261 -9.02 -22.99 4.94
CA LEU A 261 -8.83 -21.75 4.19
C LEU A 261 -7.78 -20.86 4.88
N ALA A 262 -6.85 -20.32 4.10
CA ALA A 262 -5.84 -19.39 4.61
C ALA A 262 -6.36 -17.96 4.59
N GLU A 263 -6.24 -17.26 5.71
CA GLU A 263 -6.46 -15.82 5.78
C GLU A 263 -5.33 -15.07 5.07
N TYR A 264 -5.68 -13.96 4.44
CA TYR A 264 -4.73 -12.97 3.92
C TYR A 264 -5.33 -11.56 4.01
N THR A 265 -4.48 -10.55 3.96
CA THR A 265 -4.92 -9.15 3.85
C THR A 265 -5.11 -8.83 2.37
N ARG A 266 -6.35 -8.57 1.97
CA ARG A 266 -6.69 -8.21 0.58
C ARG A 266 -6.54 -6.70 0.31
N GLY A 267 -6.46 -5.90 1.35
CA GLY A 267 -6.32 -4.45 1.27
C GLY A 267 -6.63 -3.80 2.61
N GLY A 268 -7.05 -2.54 2.56
CA GLY A 268 -7.39 -1.75 3.74
C GLY A 268 -7.38 -0.26 3.44
N TYR A 269 -7.56 0.55 4.49
CA TYR A 269 -7.62 2.00 4.37
C TYR A 269 -7.04 2.70 5.61
N ILE A 270 -6.64 3.95 5.43
CA ILE A 270 -6.24 4.83 6.53
C ILE A 270 -7.46 5.05 7.43
N GLN A 271 -7.32 4.70 8.71
CA GLN A 271 -8.31 4.91 9.75
C GLN A 271 -8.03 6.18 10.56
N GLU A 272 -6.75 6.51 10.78
CA GLU A 272 -6.35 7.65 11.60
C GLU A 272 -4.97 8.17 11.17
N ILE A 273 -4.78 9.49 11.23
CA ILE A 273 -3.48 10.15 11.09
C ILE A 273 -3.26 11.05 12.30
N LYS A 274 -2.16 10.84 13.03
CA LYS A 274 -1.76 11.70 14.16
C LYS A 274 -0.53 12.50 13.73
N TYR A 275 -0.61 13.82 13.84
CA TYR A 275 0.45 14.72 13.41
C TYR A 275 0.66 15.83 14.46
N GLY A 276 1.77 16.58 14.34
CA GLY A 276 2.17 17.53 15.37
C GLY A 276 2.83 16.87 16.59
N LEU A 277 3.36 15.65 16.41
CA LEU A 277 4.03 14.88 17.46
C LEU A 277 5.49 15.36 17.63
N ARG A 278 6.05 15.16 18.82
CA ARG A 278 7.43 15.48 19.21
C ARG A 278 8.01 14.38 20.09
#